data_AF-B7QAK2-F1
#
_entry.id   AF-B7QAK2-F1
#
_cell.length_a   1.000
_cell.length_b   1.000
_cell.length_c   1.000
_cell.angle_alpha   90.00
_cell.angle_beta   90.00
_cell.angle_gamma   90.00
#
_symmetry.space_group_name_H-M   'P 1'
#
loop_
_entity.id
_entity.type
_entity.pdbx_description
1 polymer ?
#
loop_
_entity_poly.entity_id
_entity_poly.type
_entity_poly.pdbx_seq_one_letter_code
_entity_poly.pdbx_strand_id
1 'polypeptide(L)'
;MISVYLGRKRLSGANEPFVKGSQSVVHVDYSYWTLCYALTLAGARKLLDAQPLSKMVPVDEYLPIMFDKHPEATWTAHFPNRDLKAFSVYPLLVYPTHYTGEENYISDTEDSVVVDALAAEEAKDDLSKAAPLPPVVTNKDEL
;
A
#
# COMPACT_ATOMS: atom_id res chain seq x y z
N MET A 1 -6.63 -18.72 0.53
CA MET A 1 -5.32 -19.14 0.00
C MET A 1 -4.46 -17.90 -0.21
N ILE A 2 -3.19 -18.07 -0.54
CA ILE A 2 -2.05 -17.37 0.04
C ILE A 2 -1.73 -16.02 -0.65
N SER A 3 -1.18 -15.07 0.12
CA SER A 3 -0.31 -13.97 -0.33
C SER A 3 1.14 -14.25 0.07
N VAL A 4 2.11 -14.06 -0.82
CA VAL A 4 3.55 -14.22 -0.51
C VAL A 4 4.30 -12.94 -0.82
N TYR A 5 4.94 -12.34 0.19
CA TYR A 5 5.89 -11.24 0.00
C TYR A 5 7.22 -11.75 -0.56
N LEU A 6 7.68 -11.07 -1.61
CA LEU A 6 8.99 -11.28 -2.23
C LEU A 6 9.96 -10.14 -1.90
N GLY A 7 9.44 -8.95 -1.61
CA GLY A 7 10.19 -7.80 -1.10
C GLY A 7 9.32 -6.94 -0.21
N ARG A 8 9.85 -6.56 0.96
CA ARG A 8 9.20 -5.66 1.92
C ARG A 8 10.18 -5.12 2.96
N LYS A 9 9.81 -4.08 3.70
CA LYS A 9 10.56 -3.62 4.88
C LYS A 9 10.12 -4.38 6.13
N ARG A 10 10.97 -5.32 6.55
CA ARG A 10 10.79 -6.07 7.80
C ARG A 10 11.03 -5.16 9.01
N LEU A 11 10.22 -5.32 10.04
CA LEU A 11 10.42 -4.62 11.30
C LEU A 11 11.45 -5.32 12.18
N SER A 12 12.24 -4.52 12.91
CA SER A 12 13.13 -5.05 13.94
C SER A 12 12.31 -5.71 15.04
N GLY A 13 12.66 -6.94 15.42
CA GLY A 13 11.93 -7.71 16.43
C GLY A 13 10.68 -8.44 15.93
N ALA A 14 10.37 -8.41 14.63
CA ALA A 14 9.28 -9.19 14.05
C ALA A 14 9.46 -10.69 14.30
N ASN A 15 8.39 -11.37 14.75
CA ASN A 15 8.43 -12.79 15.04
C ASN A 15 7.91 -13.59 13.84
N GLU A 16 8.83 -14.03 13.00
CA GLU A 16 8.53 -14.65 11.71
C GLU A 16 9.07 -16.08 11.64
N PRO A 17 8.41 -17.05 12.32
CA PRO A 17 8.86 -18.42 12.31
C PRO A 17 8.74 -19.04 10.91
N PHE A 18 9.68 -19.92 10.57
CA PHE A 18 9.58 -20.70 9.34
C PHE A 18 8.31 -21.54 9.30
N VAL A 19 7.71 -21.60 8.11
CA VAL A 19 6.61 -22.53 7.85
C VAL A 19 7.13 -23.95 8.02
N LYS A 20 6.37 -24.82 8.69
CA LYS A 20 6.78 -26.20 8.95
C LYS A 20 7.25 -26.90 7.67
N GLY A 21 8.50 -27.37 7.68
CA GLY A 21 9.12 -28.08 6.55
C GLY A 21 9.71 -27.17 5.46
N SER A 22 9.64 -25.84 5.62
CA SER A 22 10.27 -24.87 4.72
C SER A 22 11.52 -24.27 5.36
N GLN A 23 12.53 -23.99 4.52
CA GLN A 23 13.72 -23.22 4.89
C GLN A 23 13.77 -21.86 4.19
N SER A 24 12.77 -21.55 3.37
CA SER A 24 12.74 -20.34 2.52
C SER A 24 11.46 -19.53 2.64
N VAL A 25 10.53 -19.95 3.50
CA VAL A 25 9.23 -19.29 3.70
C VAL A 25 8.92 -19.19 5.19
N VAL A 26 8.54 -17.99 5.62
CA VAL A 26 8.18 -17.67 7.01
C VAL A 26 6.73 -17.20 7.09
N HIS A 27 6.12 -17.39 8.27
CA HIS A 27 4.92 -16.66 8.63
C HIS A 27 5.25 -15.18 8.74
N VAL A 28 4.53 -14.35 8.00
CA VAL A 28 4.83 -12.92 7.93
C VAL A 28 4.20 -12.19 9.12
N ASP A 29 4.95 -11.24 9.66
CA ASP A 29 4.46 -10.27 10.64
C ASP A 29 4.22 -8.91 9.96
N TYR A 30 3.77 -7.91 10.73
CA TYR A 30 3.61 -6.56 10.21
C TYR A 30 4.86 -6.01 9.52
N SER A 31 4.66 -5.23 8.45
CA SER A 31 5.74 -4.64 7.65
C SER A 31 5.29 -3.42 6.90
N TYR A 32 6.24 -2.53 6.63
CA TYR A 32 6.07 -1.41 5.71
C TYR A 32 6.58 -1.76 4.32
N TRP A 33 6.27 -0.90 3.34
CA TRP A 33 6.80 -0.96 1.98
C TRP A 33 6.50 -2.28 1.28
N THR A 34 5.32 -2.41 0.68
CA THR A 34 4.99 -3.58 -0.15
C THR A 34 5.69 -3.48 -1.50
N LEU A 35 6.96 -3.90 -1.57
CA LEU A 35 7.78 -3.79 -2.79
C LEU A 35 7.37 -4.81 -3.86
N CYS A 36 7.18 -6.06 -3.46
CA CYS A 36 6.82 -7.12 -4.38
C CYS A 36 6.09 -8.25 -3.65
N TYR A 37 5.02 -8.74 -4.27
CA TYR A 37 4.21 -9.82 -3.74
C TYR A 37 3.61 -10.66 -4.87
N ALA A 38 3.25 -11.90 -4.54
CA ALA A 38 2.50 -12.79 -5.40
C ALA A 38 1.17 -13.16 -4.74
N LEU A 39 0.09 -13.14 -5.51
CA LEU A 39 -1.24 -13.54 -5.06
C LEU A 39 -1.73 -14.78 -5.79
N THR A 40 -2.36 -15.67 -5.05
CA THR A 40 -3.28 -16.65 -5.63
C THR A 40 -4.59 -15.96 -6.03
N LEU A 41 -5.31 -16.52 -7.01
CA LEU A 41 -6.66 -16.04 -7.39
C LEU A 41 -7.59 -15.94 -6.18
N ALA A 42 -7.55 -16.95 -5.29
CA ALA A 42 -8.35 -16.95 -4.07
C ALA A 42 -7.93 -15.86 -3.07
N GLY A 43 -6.63 -15.54 -3.00
CA GLY A 43 -6.14 -14.41 -2.21
C GLY A 43 -6.64 -13.08 -2.77
N ALA A 44 -6.55 -12.89 -4.09
CA ALA A 44 -7.07 -11.70 -4.77
C ALA A 44 -8.59 -11.54 -4.56
N ARG A 45 -9.37 -12.62 -4.62
CA ARG A 45 -10.82 -12.58 -4.34
C ARG A 45 -11.12 -12.07 -2.93
N LYS A 46 -10.44 -12.59 -1.91
CA LYS A 46 -10.59 -12.13 -0.50
C LYS A 46 -10.28 -10.64 -0.35
N LEU A 47 -9.22 -10.17 -1.01
CA LEU A 47 -8.86 -8.75 -1.01
C LEU A 47 -9.93 -7.88 -1.70
N LEU A 48 -10.62 -8.38 -2.72
CA LEU A 48 -11.71 -7.64 -3.37
C LEU A 48 -13.02 -7.68 -2.57
N ASP A 49 -13.31 -8.81 -1.91
CA ASP A 49 -14.52 -8.99 -1.11
C ASP A 49 -14.55 -8.05 0.11
N ALA A 50 -13.39 -7.60 0.58
CA ALA A 50 -13.27 -6.58 1.61
C ALA A 50 -13.60 -5.14 1.14
N GLN A 51 -13.94 -4.94 -0.14
CA GLN A 51 -14.34 -3.65 -0.73
C GLN A 51 -13.35 -2.50 -0.43
N PRO A 52 -12.04 -2.67 -0.73
CA PRO A 52 -11.00 -1.74 -0.31
C PRO A 52 -11.15 -0.33 -0.89
N LEU A 53 -11.67 -0.21 -2.13
CA LEU A 53 -11.84 1.09 -2.80
C LEU A 53 -12.81 2.02 -2.08
N SER A 54 -13.75 1.48 -1.29
CA SER A 54 -14.68 2.28 -0.49
C SER A 54 -14.08 2.81 0.81
N LYS A 55 -12.89 2.34 1.20
CA LYS A 55 -12.23 2.61 2.49
C LYS A 55 -10.85 3.26 2.33
N MET A 56 -10.25 3.15 1.13
CA MET A 56 -9.01 3.82 0.71
C MET A 56 -7.91 3.80 1.78
N VAL A 57 -7.26 2.65 1.92
CA VAL A 57 -6.10 2.46 2.81
C VAL A 57 -4.86 2.15 1.95
N PRO A 58 -3.66 2.66 2.30
CA PRO A 58 -2.42 2.31 1.61
C PRO A 58 -2.22 0.79 1.54
N VAL A 59 -1.65 0.30 0.43
CA VAL A 59 -1.56 -1.15 0.18
C VAL A 59 -0.72 -1.90 1.22
N ASP A 60 0.33 -1.27 1.73
CA ASP A 60 1.22 -1.82 2.75
C ASP A 60 0.60 -1.84 4.14
N GLU A 61 -0.51 -1.13 4.33
CA GLU A 61 -1.33 -1.18 5.55
C GLU A 61 -2.53 -2.11 5.36
N TYR A 62 -3.12 -2.09 4.16
CA TYR A 62 -4.25 -2.94 3.80
C TYR A 62 -3.91 -4.43 3.86
N LEU A 63 -2.77 -4.85 3.33
CA LEU A 63 -2.39 -6.25 3.34
C LEU A 63 -2.26 -6.80 4.78
N PRO A 64 -1.48 -6.17 5.70
CA PRO A 64 -1.44 -6.59 7.10
C PRO A 64 -2.76 -6.55 7.83
N ILE A 65 -3.66 -5.63 7.50
CA ILE A 65 -5.04 -5.68 8.02
C ILE A 65 -5.67 -7.00 7.59
N MET A 66 -5.60 -7.36 6.30
CA MET A 66 -6.30 -8.53 5.78
C MET A 66 -5.76 -9.87 6.27
N PHE A 67 -4.50 -9.93 6.73
CA PHE A 67 -3.93 -11.12 7.39
C PHE A 67 -3.81 -10.98 8.93
N ASP A 68 -4.53 -10.02 9.52
CA ASP A 68 -4.72 -9.86 10.97
C ASP A 68 -3.41 -9.63 11.75
N LYS A 69 -2.53 -8.78 11.20
CA LYS A 69 -1.24 -8.39 11.81
C LYS A 69 -1.03 -6.89 11.90
N HIS A 70 -1.99 -6.07 11.50
CA HIS A 70 -1.86 -4.63 11.57
C HIS A 70 -1.99 -4.11 13.02
N PRO A 71 -1.14 -3.16 13.47
CA PRO A 71 -1.15 -2.68 14.85
C PRO A 71 -2.32 -1.75 15.18
N GLU A 72 -2.82 -0.97 14.21
CA GLU A 72 -3.89 0.01 14.49
C GLU A 72 -5.29 -0.60 14.51
N ALA A 73 -5.90 -0.62 15.70
CA ALA A 73 -7.24 -1.13 15.93
C ALA A 73 -8.33 -0.31 15.22
N THR A 74 -8.16 1.00 15.12
CA THR A 74 -9.12 1.91 14.47
C THR A 74 -9.25 1.58 12.98
N TRP A 75 -8.14 1.26 12.32
CA TRP A 75 -8.12 0.93 10.89
C TRP A 75 -8.66 -0.47 10.64
N THR A 76 -8.21 -1.44 11.44
CA THR A 76 -8.67 -2.84 11.32
C THR A 76 -10.17 -3.00 11.57
N ALA A 77 -10.79 -2.12 12.38
CA ALA A 77 -12.23 -2.13 12.63
C ALA A 77 -13.08 -1.97 11.35
N HIS A 78 -12.55 -1.32 10.31
CA HIS A 78 -13.22 -1.18 9.01
C HIS A 78 -13.19 -2.46 8.17
N PHE A 79 -12.40 -3.46 8.57
CA PHE A 79 -12.20 -4.72 7.86
C PHE A 79 -12.40 -5.90 8.82
N PRO A 80 -13.66 -6.32 9.06
CA PRO A 80 -13.95 -7.39 10.03
C PRO A 80 -13.54 -8.79 9.54
N ASN A 81 -13.55 -9.02 8.21
CA ASN A 81 -13.20 -10.31 7.62
C ASN A 81 -11.73 -10.33 7.22
N ARG A 82 -10.85 -10.81 8.11
CA ARG A 82 -9.38 -10.80 7.96
C ARG A 82 -8.82 -12.21 7.85
N ASP A 83 -9.24 -12.93 6.82
CA ASP A 83 -8.96 -14.37 6.66
C ASP A 83 -7.91 -14.67 5.57
N LEU A 84 -7.14 -13.66 5.17
CA LEU A 84 -6.02 -13.83 4.25
C LEU A 84 -4.89 -14.56 4.97
N LYS A 85 -4.34 -15.59 4.33
CA LYS A 85 -3.11 -16.24 4.80
C LYS A 85 -1.94 -15.60 4.08
N ALA A 86 -1.00 -15.03 4.81
CA ALA A 86 0.17 -14.39 4.23
C ALA A 86 1.48 -15.04 4.73
N PHE A 87 2.48 -15.04 3.85
CA PHE A 87 3.83 -15.51 4.12
C PHE A 87 4.85 -14.56 3.48
N SER A 88 6.11 -14.72 3.84
CA SER A 88 7.22 -14.02 3.22
C SER A 88 8.30 -15.02 2.83
N VAL A 89 9.00 -14.78 1.74
CA VAL A 89 10.23 -15.51 1.44
C VAL A 89 11.35 -15.06 2.39
N TYR A 90 12.28 -15.96 2.66
CA TYR A 90 13.49 -15.70 3.44
C TYR A 90 14.69 -16.41 2.78
N PRO A 91 15.76 -15.69 2.37
CA PRO A 91 15.86 -14.23 2.35
C PRO A 91 14.88 -13.58 1.36
N LEU A 92 14.68 -12.26 1.44
CA LEU A 92 13.89 -11.53 0.45
C LEU A 92 14.56 -11.61 -0.93
N LEU A 93 13.74 -11.57 -1.98
CA LEU A 93 14.21 -11.65 -3.38
C LEU A 93 14.25 -10.28 -4.06
N VAL A 94 13.45 -9.33 -3.58
CA VAL A 94 13.34 -7.98 -4.16
C VAL A 94 13.70 -6.96 -3.08
N TYR A 95 14.56 -6.02 -3.46
CA TYR A 95 15.05 -4.92 -2.63
C TYR A 95 14.99 -3.62 -3.45
N PRO A 96 14.81 -2.46 -2.81
CA PRO A 96 14.92 -1.19 -3.52
C PRO A 96 16.37 -0.97 -3.95
N THR A 97 16.57 -0.13 -4.97
CA THR A 97 17.92 0.29 -5.38
C THR A 97 18.55 1.25 -4.38
N HIS A 98 17.71 2.07 -3.72
CA HIS A 98 18.10 3.01 -2.65
C HIS A 98 17.05 2.95 -1.53
N TYR A 99 17.50 2.96 -0.29
CA TYR A 99 16.66 3.08 0.90
C TYR A 99 16.46 4.55 1.29
N THR A 100 15.37 4.83 2.02
CA THR A 100 15.15 6.14 2.65
C THR A 100 16.41 6.61 3.39
N GLY A 101 16.84 7.83 3.07
CA GLY A 101 18.02 8.47 3.67
C GLY A 101 19.35 8.16 2.96
N GLU A 102 19.37 7.28 1.97
CA GLU A 102 20.54 7.06 1.12
C GLU A 102 20.70 8.19 0.08
N GLU A 103 21.94 8.43 -0.34
CA GLU A 103 22.24 9.40 -1.39
C GLU A 103 21.49 9.04 -2.68
N ASN A 104 20.85 10.02 -3.31
CA ASN A 104 20.02 9.85 -4.51
C ASN A 104 18.73 9.03 -4.33
N TYR A 105 18.30 8.76 -3.09
CA TYR A 105 16.94 8.30 -2.85
C TYR A 105 15.92 9.38 -3.26
N ILE A 106 14.88 8.97 -4.00
CA ILE A 106 13.80 9.85 -4.48
C ILE A 106 12.47 9.20 -4.10
N SER A 107 11.55 9.99 -3.54
CA SER A 107 10.20 9.57 -3.19
C SER A 107 9.20 10.66 -3.54
N ASP A 108 8.06 10.27 -4.11
CA ASP A 108 6.93 11.14 -4.40
C ASP A 108 5.95 11.27 -3.22
N THR A 109 6.08 10.43 -2.19
CA THR A 109 5.14 10.38 -1.05
C THR A 109 5.76 10.68 0.33
N GLU A 110 7.08 10.69 0.48
CA GLU A 110 7.73 10.82 1.80
C GLU A 110 7.64 12.24 2.39
N ASP A 111 7.82 13.28 1.57
CA ASP A 111 7.84 14.68 1.99
C ASP A 111 6.59 15.46 1.56
N SER A 112 5.45 14.78 1.44
CA SER A 112 4.20 15.43 1.06
C SER A 112 3.77 16.48 2.11
N VAL A 113 3.46 17.69 1.64
CA VAL A 113 2.94 18.75 2.50
C VAL A 113 1.55 18.37 2.98
N VAL A 114 1.32 18.40 4.29
CA VAL A 114 -0.02 18.21 4.86
C VAL A 114 -0.88 19.39 4.42
N VAL A 115 -1.88 19.13 3.57
CA VAL A 115 -2.86 20.14 3.19
C VAL A 115 -3.82 20.31 4.35
N ASP A 116 -3.79 21.47 5.00
CA ASP A 116 -4.73 21.78 6.06
C ASP A 116 -6.16 21.80 5.48
N ALA A 117 -7.06 20.99 6.03
CA ALA A 117 -8.39 20.78 5.45
C ALA A 117 -9.23 22.07 5.38
N LEU A 118 -8.91 23.05 6.23
CA LEU A 118 -9.52 24.38 6.24
C LEU A 118 -9.09 25.24 5.03
N ALA A 119 -7.82 25.13 4.59
CA ALA A 119 -7.32 25.86 3.42
C ALA A 119 -7.89 25.30 2.10
N ALA A 120 -8.29 24.03 2.08
CA ALA A 120 -8.88 23.39 0.91
C ALA A 120 -10.35 23.81 0.65
N GLU A 121 -11.09 24.27 1.66
CA GLU A 121 -12.41 24.88 1.45
C GLU A 121 -12.29 26.30 0.87
N GLU A 122 -11.33 27.11 1.32
CA GLU A 122 -11.07 28.45 0.77
C GLU A 122 -10.63 28.37 -0.71
N ALA A 123 -9.79 27.39 -1.07
CA ALA A 123 -9.36 27.19 -2.46
C ALA A 123 -10.50 26.75 -3.42
N LYS A 124 -11.52 26.04 -2.90
CA LYS A 124 -12.71 25.68 -3.71
C LYS A 124 -13.59 26.89 -4.01
N ASP A 125 -13.66 27.85 -3.08
CA ASP A 125 -14.41 29.10 -3.28
C ASP A 125 -13.73 29.99 -4.33
N ASP A 126 -12.39 29.97 -4.40
CA ASP A 126 -11.62 30.70 -5.41
C ASP A 126 -11.63 30.05 -6.80
N LEU A 127 -11.66 28.72 -6.88
CA LEU A 127 -11.84 27.99 -8.15
C LEU A 127 -13.21 28.25 -8.78
N SER A 128 -14.24 28.54 -7.98
CA SER A 128 -15.57 28.93 -8.47
C SER A 128 -15.61 30.35 -9.08
N LYS A 129 -14.60 31.18 -8.78
CA LYS A 129 -14.44 32.57 -9.27
C LYS A 129 -13.40 32.69 -10.39
N ALA A 130 -12.67 31.63 -10.70
CA ALA A 130 -11.69 31.62 -11.78
C ALA A 130 -12.38 31.73 -13.15
N ALA A 131 -11.86 32.60 -14.02
CA ALA A 131 -12.36 32.76 -15.38
C ALA A 131 -12.29 31.41 -16.13
N PRO A 132 -13.29 31.07 -16.97
CA PRO A 132 -13.30 29.81 -17.69
C PRO A 132 -12.02 29.68 -18.52
N LEU A 133 -11.42 28.48 -18.47
CA LEU A 133 -10.25 28.15 -19.26
C LEU A 133 -10.56 28.43 -20.75
N PRO A 134 -9.60 29.00 -21.50
CA PRO A 134 -9.77 29.18 -22.93
C PRO A 134 -10.03 27.81 -23.58
N PRO A 135 -10.88 27.76 -24.62
CA PRO A 135 -11.21 26.50 -25.29
C PRO A 135 -9.93 25.84 -25.81
N VAL A 136 -9.80 24.55 -25.50
CA VAL A 136 -8.70 23.70 -25.97
C VAL A 136 -8.78 23.65 -27.50
N VAL A 137 -7.79 24.26 -28.17
CA VAL A 137 -7.62 24.11 -29.62
C VAL A 137 -7.04 22.73 -29.87
N THR A 138 -7.90 21.75 -30.12
CA THR A 138 -7.47 20.45 -30.63
C THR A 138 -7.09 20.62 -32.09
N ASN A 139 -5.80 20.58 -32.41
CA ASN A 139 -5.36 20.42 -33.78
C ASN A 139 -5.75 18.99 -34.22
N LYS A 140 -6.59 18.89 -35.25
CA LYS A 140 -7.17 17.62 -35.71
C LYS A 140 -6.23 16.79 -36.60
N ASP A 141 -4.97 17.22 -36.76
CA ASP A 141 -4.03 16.63 -37.71
C ASP A 141 -2.92 15.76 -37.06
N GLU A 142 -3.09 15.32 -35.80
CA GLU A 142 -2.19 14.36 -35.15
C GLU A 142 -2.91 13.06 -34.72
N LEU A 143 -3.59 12.41 -35.67
CA LEU A 143 -3.96 10.99 -35.61
C LEU A 143 -3.66 10.30 -36.95
#